data_AF-A0A959Y9N8-F1
#
_entry.id   AF-A0A959Y9N8-F1
#
_cell.length_a   1.000
_cell.length_b   1.000
_cell.length_c   1.000
_cell.angle_alpha   90.00
_cell.angle_beta   90.00
_cell.angle_gamma   90.00
#
_symmetry.space_group_name_H-M   'P 1'
#
loop_
_entity.id
_entity.type
_entity.pdbx_description
1 polymer ?
#
loop_
_entity_poly.entity_id
_entity_poly.type
_entity_poly.pdbx_seq_one_letter_code
_entity_poly.pdbx_strand_id
1 'polypeptide(L)'
;PDAGFNRRITLPRNWVKFGEMVTTPLVPGVHYFARARADDPNGLIGLFDDDAWGPGCEVGIDPNLVPGCTQLIDTPGPTLSCDQVRTFGGSDKIWAIPVVGATQYRFRFEGTGPLTGFARNMPRPNYVCVLNWVTSPLVPGVYNVSVEALVNGQWSGFCGNVCPLTIVDPPAFAGRDLSEADLNGVTLWPNPVRDGNVNLMVEGLTEADQRITVDMYDMFGKRVIAQVYENTGEQLNTTLEVDGLAAGVYVVHISTGERSYTERISVQ
;
A
#
# COMPACT_ATOMS: atom_id res chain seq x y z
N PRO A 1 4.79 -6.03 -28.44
CA PRO A 1 3.31 -6.17 -28.40
C PRO A 1 2.80 -6.85 -27.14
N ASP A 2 3.59 -6.79 -26.07
CA ASP A 2 3.65 -7.89 -25.11
C ASP A 2 3.04 -7.52 -23.75
N ALA A 3 2.73 -6.23 -23.56
CA ALA A 3 2.13 -5.71 -22.33
C ALA A 3 0.59 -5.65 -22.35
N GLY A 4 -0.06 -6.05 -23.46
CA GLY A 4 -1.53 -6.15 -23.54
C GLY A 4 -2.31 -4.82 -23.43
N PHE A 5 -1.64 -3.66 -23.42
CA PHE A 5 -2.29 -2.36 -23.37
C PHE A 5 -1.89 -1.47 -24.55
N ASN A 6 -2.82 -0.60 -24.98
CA ASN A 6 -2.57 0.45 -25.96
C ASN A 6 -2.59 1.80 -25.26
N ARG A 7 -1.58 2.64 -25.54
CA ARG A 7 -1.49 4.00 -25.03
C ARG A 7 -1.34 5.00 -26.17
N ARG A 8 -2.16 6.04 -26.15
CA ARG A 8 -1.99 7.22 -26.99
C ARG A 8 -1.50 8.38 -26.13
N ILE A 9 -0.50 9.11 -26.63
CA ILE A 9 0.02 10.32 -26.01
C ILE A 9 0.02 11.40 -27.10
N THR A 10 -0.57 12.55 -26.80
CA THR A 10 -0.60 13.71 -27.70
C THR A 10 0.30 14.79 -27.11
N LEU A 11 1.29 15.24 -27.88
CA LEU A 11 2.26 16.23 -27.45
C LEU A 11 2.47 17.25 -28.58
N PRO A 12 2.75 18.54 -28.26
CA PRO A 12 3.03 19.57 -29.26
C PRO A 12 4.45 19.46 -29.84
N ARG A 13 5.07 18.28 -29.80
CA ARG A 13 6.47 18.03 -30.18
C ARG A 13 6.63 16.66 -30.81
N ASN A 14 7.71 16.50 -31.58
CA ASN A 14 8.03 15.29 -32.34
C ASN A 14 8.78 14.21 -31.53
N TRP A 15 8.80 14.31 -30.20
CA TRP A 15 9.41 13.32 -29.31
C TRP A 15 8.63 13.20 -28.00
N VAL A 16 8.69 12.01 -27.39
CA VAL A 16 8.13 11.72 -26.07
C VAL A 16 9.25 11.30 -25.13
N LYS A 17 9.29 11.85 -23.92
CA LYS A 17 10.21 11.37 -22.89
C LYS A 17 9.54 10.21 -22.16
N PHE A 18 10.22 9.08 -22.02
CA PHE A 18 9.65 7.89 -21.36
C PHE A 18 9.23 8.17 -19.91
N GLY A 19 9.93 9.05 -19.19
CA GLY A 19 9.54 9.50 -17.85
C GLY A 19 8.21 10.27 -17.78
N GLU A 20 7.63 10.70 -18.90
CA GLU A 20 6.29 11.34 -18.96
C GLU A 20 5.16 10.31 -18.94
N MET A 21 5.49 9.03 -19.09
CA MET A 21 4.56 7.91 -19.05
C MET A 21 4.29 7.47 -17.60
N VAL A 22 3.64 8.33 -16.81
CA VAL A 22 3.51 8.14 -15.34
C VAL A 22 2.59 6.97 -14.97
N THR A 23 1.39 6.90 -15.54
CA THR A 23 0.48 5.76 -15.38
C THR A 23 0.91 4.64 -16.33
N THR A 24 1.18 3.43 -15.86
CA THR A 24 1.70 2.32 -16.69
C THR A 24 2.95 2.68 -17.53
N PRO A 25 4.10 2.96 -16.88
CA PRO A 25 5.35 3.27 -17.57
C PRO A 25 5.83 2.11 -18.45
N LEU A 26 6.67 2.42 -19.45
CA LEU A 26 7.36 1.39 -20.21
C LEU A 26 8.26 0.59 -19.28
N VAL A 27 8.24 -0.72 -19.44
CA VAL A 27 9.01 -1.66 -18.64
C VAL A 27 10.28 -2.02 -19.42
N PRO A 28 11.47 -1.85 -18.84
CA PRO A 28 12.69 -2.32 -19.48
C PRO A 28 12.67 -3.82 -19.74
N GLY A 29 13.22 -4.23 -20.89
CA GLY A 29 13.14 -5.60 -21.39
C GLY A 29 11.83 -5.96 -22.13
N VAL A 30 10.82 -5.08 -22.12
CA VAL A 30 9.58 -5.27 -22.89
C VAL A 30 9.65 -4.53 -24.22
N HIS A 31 9.20 -5.20 -25.29
CA HIS A 31 9.09 -4.62 -26.63
C HIS A 31 7.68 -4.08 -26.88
N TYR A 32 7.64 -2.85 -27.38
CA TYR A 32 6.41 -2.11 -27.69
C TYR A 32 6.37 -1.83 -29.18
N PHE A 33 5.19 -1.96 -29.78
CA PHE A 33 4.98 -1.51 -31.15
C PHE A 33 4.58 -0.04 -31.11
N ALA A 34 5.46 0.84 -31.57
CA ALA A 34 5.26 2.28 -31.59
C ALA A 34 4.94 2.74 -33.01
N ARG A 35 3.94 3.61 -33.12
CA ARG A 35 3.59 4.33 -34.35
C ARG A 35 3.28 5.77 -34.01
N ALA A 36 3.53 6.68 -34.93
CA ALA A 36 3.27 8.10 -34.76
C ALA A 36 2.31 8.60 -35.85
N ARG A 37 1.55 9.64 -35.51
CA ARG A 37 0.78 10.45 -36.45
C ARG A 37 0.90 11.91 -36.03
N ALA A 38 0.82 12.83 -36.98
CA ALA A 38 0.68 14.25 -36.68
C ALA A 38 -0.81 14.59 -36.62
N ASP A 39 -1.25 15.24 -35.54
CA ASP A 39 -2.62 15.74 -35.40
C ASP A 39 -2.62 17.28 -35.55
N ASP A 40 -3.65 17.84 -36.19
CA ASP A 40 -3.84 19.30 -36.27
C ASP A 40 -4.01 19.90 -34.85
N PRO A 41 -3.32 21.00 -34.51
CA PRO A 41 -3.51 21.72 -33.24
C PRO A 41 -4.96 22.11 -32.92
N ASN A 42 -5.87 22.17 -33.90
CA ASN A 42 -7.28 22.51 -33.68
C ASN A 42 -8.23 21.30 -33.56
N GLY A 43 -7.72 20.06 -33.62
CA GLY A 43 -8.55 18.85 -33.51
C GLY A 43 -9.59 18.69 -34.63
N LEU A 44 -9.43 19.44 -35.73
CA LEU A 44 -10.27 19.32 -36.92
C LEU A 44 -9.90 18.03 -37.66
N ILE A 45 -10.84 17.10 -37.66
CA ILE A 45 -10.73 15.84 -38.42
C ILE A 45 -10.70 16.19 -39.91
N GLY A 46 -9.68 15.74 -40.65
CA GLY A 46 -9.64 15.83 -42.11
C GLY A 46 -8.99 17.09 -42.73
N LEU A 47 -8.07 17.77 -42.03
CA LEU A 47 -7.22 18.80 -42.68
C LEU A 47 -5.98 18.23 -43.40
N PHE A 48 -5.61 17.00 -43.08
CA PHE A 48 -4.73 16.14 -43.87
C PHE A 48 -5.57 14.94 -44.32
N ASP A 49 -5.51 14.56 -45.60
CA ASP A 49 -6.29 13.45 -46.17
C ASP A 49 -5.93 12.07 -45.55
N ASP A 50 -4.94 12.03 -44.65
CA ASP A 50 -4.54 10.87 -43.89
C ASP A 50 -4.37 11.17 -42.39
N ASP A 51 -5.47 11.07 -41.63
CA ASP A 51 -5.43 10.77 -40.17
C ASP A 51 -4.86 9.36 -39.87
N ALA A 52 -3.98 8.87 -40.75
CA ALA A 52 -3.35 7.59 -40.71
C ALA A 52 -2.18 7.62 -39.75
N TRP A 53 -2.02 6.49 -39.06
CA TRP A 53 -0.75 6.24 -38.39
C TRP A 53 0.29 5.86 -39.43
N GLY A 54 1.49 6.44 -39.32
CA GLY A 54 2.64 6.01 -40.10
C GLY A 54 3.01 4.55 -39.82
N PRO A 55 3.98 3.99 -40.58
CA PRO A 55 4.51 2.66 -40.31
C PRO A 55 5.03 2.60 -38.87
N GLY A 56 4.75 1.48 -38.20
CA GLY A 56 5.21 1.26 -36.84
C GLY A 56 6.57 0.56 -36.79
N CYS A 57 7.24 0.69 -35.66
CA CYS A 57 8.49 0.02 -35.36
C CYS A 57 8.41 -0.61 -33.97
N GLU A 58 9.13 -1.72 -33.77
CA GLU A 58 9.33 -2.26 -32.43
C GLU A 58 10.40 -1.45 -31.71
N VAL A 59 10.07 -1.00 -30.51
CA VAL A 59 10.96 -0.24 -29.63
C VAL A 59 10.96 -0.89 -28.26
N GLY A 60 12.11 -0.92 -27.61
CA GLY A 60 12.25 -1.45 -26.25
C GLY A 60 13.31 -0.66 -25.50
N ILE A 61 13.26 -0.70 -24.18
CA ILE A 61 14.33 -0.18 -23.34
C ILE A 61 15.22 -1.36 -23.00
N ASP A 62 16.49 -1.33 -23.43
CA ASP A 62 17.46 -2.36 -23.05
C ASP A 62 17.71 -2.27 -21.54
N PRO A 63 17.32 -3.29 -20.75
CA PRO A 63 17.46 -3.26 -19.30
C PRO A 63 18.92 -3.17 -18.87
N ASN A 64 19.86 -3.67 -19.66
CA ASN A 64 21.29 -3.65 -19.34
C ASN A 64 21.92 -2.26 -19.50
N LEU A 65 21.27 -1.38 -20.26
CA LEU A 65 21.74 -0.03 -20.52
C LEU A 65 21.06 1.01 -19.62
N VAL A 66 20.13 0.60 -18.74
CA VAL A 66 19.45 1.50 -17.81
C VAL A 66 20.42 1.91 -16.70
N PRO A 67 20.84 3.19 -16.62
CA PRO A 67 21.72 3.64 -15.55
C PRO A 67 21.02 3.51 -14.20
N GLY A 68 21.72 2.94 -13.23
CA GLY A 68 21.19 2.73 -11.89
C GLY A 68 20.12 1.65 -11.80
N CYS A 69 20.16 0.68 -12.72
CA CYS A 69 19.25 -0.46 -12.62
C CYS A 69 19.46 -1.26 -11.33
N THR A 70 18.36 -1.66 -10.69
CA THR A 70 18.37 -2.39 -9.43
C THR A 70 17.19 -3.36 -9.34
N GLN A 71 17.30 -4.31 -8.42
CA GLN A 71 16.31 -5.34 -8.11
C GLN A 71 16.50 -5.78 -6.65
N LEU A 72 15.58 -6.61 -6.14
CA LEU A 72 15.82 -7.29 -4.87
C LEU A 72 17.05 -8.19 -4.96
N ILE A 73 17.80 -8.28 -3.86
CA ILE A 73 18.93 -9.20 -3.77
C ILE A 73 18.41 -10.64 -3.78
N ASP A 74 18.87 -11.44 -4.74
CA ASP A 74 18.56 -12.85 -4.96
C ASP A 74 19.72 -13.80 -4.58
N THR A 75 20.91 -13.24 -4.32
CA THR A 75 22.07 -14.01 -3.89
C THR A 75 21.93 -14.44 -2.42
N PRO A 76 22.20 -15.72 -2.07
CA PRO A 76 22.15 -16.20 -0.70
C PRO A 76 23.05 -15.40 0.25
N GLY A 77 22.51 -15.04 1.41
CA GLY A 77 23.20 -14.24 2.42
C GLY A 77 22.25 -13.52 3.37
N PRO A 78 22.78 -12.69 4.29
CA PRO A 78 21.97 -11.98 5.29
C PRO A 78 21.02 -10.93 4.70
N THR A 79 21.24 -10.52 3.45
CA THR A 79 20.41 -9.54 2.72
C THR A 79 19.57 -10.18 1.61
N LEU A 80 19.54 -11.52 1.52
CA LEU A 80 18.67 -12.22 0.58
C LEU A 80 17.23 -11.76 0.79
N SER A 81 16.59 -11.30 -0.27
CA SER A 81 15.26 -10.70 -0.24
C SER A 81 14.30 -11.33 -1.23
N CYS A 82 14.84 -11.87 -2.31
CA CYS A 82 14.03 -12.51 -3.33
C CYS A 82 13.57 -13.91 -2.91
N ASP A 83 12.34 -14.28 -3.28
CA ASP A 83 11.70 -15.56 -2.95
C ASP A 83 11.64 -15.83 -1.44
N GLN A 84 11.62 -14.75 -0.64
CA GLN A 84 11.64 -14.85 0.81
C GLN A 84 10.25 -14.72 1.44
N VAL A 85 10.13 -15.30 2.62
CA VAL A 85 9.01 -15.05 3.54
C VAL A 85 9.41 -13.95 4.52
N ARG A 86 8.53 -12.97 4.71
CA ARG A 86 8.71 -11.85 5.66
C ARG A 86 7.43 -11.55 6.40
N THR A 87 7.60 -11.06 7.62
CA THR A 87 6.52 -10.51 8.44
C THR A 87 6.31 -9.04 8.13
N PHE A 88 5.04 -8.61 8.03
CA PHE A 88 4.68 -7.20 7.99
C PHE A 88 4.34 -6.66 9.39
N GLY A 89 4.62 -5.39 9.66
CA GLY A 89 4.31 -4.72 10.94
C GLY A 89 5.41 -4.81 12.00
N GLY A 90 6.50 -5.55 11.73
CA GLY A 90 7.62 -5.75 12.64
C GLY A 90 8.91 -5.01 12.22
N SER A 91 10.06 -5.63 12.51
CA SER A 91 11.39 -5.12 12.14
C SER A 91 11.93 -5.68 10.83
N ASP A 92 11.16 -6.54 10.17
CA ASP A 92 11.55 -7.23 8.95
C ASP A 92 11.88 -6.26 7.82
N LYS A 93 12.83 -6.70 6.99
CA LYS A 93 13.41 -5.88 5.92
C LYS A 93 13.57 -6.69 4.65
N ILE A 94 13.56 -5.95 3.55
CA ILE A 94 14.04 -6.39 2.25
C ILE A 94 15.08 -5.40 1.75
N TRP A 95 15.98 -5.89 0.93
CA TRP A 95 17.15 -5.19 0.42
C TRP A 95 17.19 -5.28 -1.10
N ALA A 96 17.46 -4.12 -1.72
CA ALA A 96 17.77 -4.03 -3.13
C ALA A 96 19.29 -4.03 -3.37
N ILE A 97 19.71 -4.35 -4.58
CA ILE A 97 21.11 -4.22 -5.00
C ILE A 97 21.49 -2.72 -4.92
N PRO A 98 22.50 -2.35 -4.12
CA PRO A 98 22.87 -0.95 -3.97
C PRO A 98 23.44 -0.39 -5.28
N VAL A 99 22.95 0.78 -5.66
CA VAL A 99 23.35 1.56 -6.83
C VAL A 99 24.20 2.74 -6.38
N VAL A 100 25.40 2.86 -6.96
CA VAL A 100 26.29 3.99 -6.71
C VAL A 100 25.66 5.29 -7.21
N GLY A 101 25.65 6.32 -6.36
CA GLY A 101 25.07 7.62 -6.70
C GLY A 101 23.53 7.67 -6.61
N ALA A 102 22.87 6.59 -6.19
CA ALA A 102 21.45 6.62 -5.91
C ALA A 102 21.15 7.42 -4.64
N THR A 103 20.17 8.30 -4.71
CA THR A 103 19.73 9.17 -3.62
C THR A 103 18.42 8.73 -2.99
N GLN A 104 17.62 7.94 -3.71
CA GLN A 104 16.38 7.34 -3.25
C GLN A 104 16.12 6.01 -3.95
N TYR A 105 15.28 5.18 -3.35
CA TYR A 105 14.78 3.92 -3.90
C TYR A 105 13.26 3.90 -3.80
N ARG A 106 12.60 3.22 -4.72
CA ARG A 106 11.15 2.99 -4.67
C ARG A 106 10.89 1.51 -4.86
N PHE A 107 10.31 0.89 -3.83
CA PHE A 107 9.89 -0.50 -3.84
C PHE A 107 8.42 -0.55 -4.22
N ARG A 108 8.08 -1.24 -5.30
CA ARG A 108 6.71 -1.44 -5.75
C ARG A 108 6.27 -2.85 -5.41
N PHE A 109 5.17 -2.97 -4.70
CA PHE A 109 4.51 -4.22 -4.34
C PHE A 109 3.24 -4.34 -5.16
N GLU A 110 3.09 -5.42 -5.90
CA GLU A 110 1.89 -5.75 -6.67
C GLU A 110 1.34 -7.08 -6.14
N GLY A 111 0.13 -7.06 -5.61
CA GLY A 111 -0.52 -8.26 -5.07
C GLY A 111 -0.80 -9.28 -6.17
N THR A 112 -0.71 -10.55 -5.83
CA THR A 112 -0.98 -11.67 -6.74
C THR A 112 -2.14 -12.53 -6.21
N GLY A 113 -2.73 -13.36 -7.08
CA GLY A 113 -3.83 -14.25 -6.68
C GLY A 113 -5.02 -13.46 -6.10
N PRO A 114 -5.48 -13.74 -4.86
CA PRO A 114 -6.56 -12.99 -4.21
C PRO A 114 -6.29 -11.49 -4.02
N LEU A 115 -5.02 -11.07 -4.04
CA LEU A 115 -4.59 -9.69 -3.89
C LEU A 115 -4.40 -8.96 -5.24
N THR A 116 -4.76 -9.61 -6.35
CA THR A 116 -4.63 -9.00 -7.69
C THR A 116 -5.38 -7.67 -7.75
N GLY A 117 -4.68 -6.62 -8.19
CA GLY A 117 -5.20 -5.24 -8.21
C GLY A 117 -4.70 -4.37 -7.06
N PHE A 118 -4.14 -4.97 -6.00
CA PHE A 118 -3.35 -4.22 -5.03
C PHE A 118 -2.03 -3.80 -5.67
N ALA A 119 -1.73 -2.50 -5.63
CA ALA A 119 -0.44 -1.98 -6.04
C ALA A 119 0.00 -0.86 -5.10
N ARG A 120 1.24 -0.92 -4.65
CA ARG A 120 1.77 0.08 -3.74
C ARG A 120 3.24 0.41 -3.98
N ASN A 121 3.54 1.70 -3.99
CA ASN A 121 4.89 2.22 -4.01
C ASN A 121 5.34 2.67 -2.62
N MET A 122 6.53 2.21 -2.21
CA MET A 122 7.19 2.57 -0.96
C MET A 122 8.51 3.27 -1.23
N PRO A 123 8.57 4.60 -1.12
CA PRO A 123 9.81 5.35 -1.26
C PRO A 123 10.69 5.13 -0.01
N ARG A 124 11.99 4.97 -0.22
CA ARG A 124 13.01 4.80 0.83
C ARG A 124 14.23 5.67 0.51
N PRO A 125 14.90 6.23 1.52
CA PRO A 125 16.11 7.03 1.31
C PRO A 125 17.34 6.17 0.93
N ASN A 126 17.24 4.84 1.05
CA ASN A 126 18.33 3.90 0.75
C ASN A 126 17.76 2.57 0.23
N TYR A 127 18.66 1.64 -0.09
CA TYR A 127 18.36 0.32 -0.66
C TYR A 127 17.72 -0.66 0.34
N VAL A 128 17.33 -0.21 1.54
CA VAL A 128 16.69 -1.02 2.58
C VAL A 128 15.24 -0.58 2.76
N CYS A 129 14.31 -1.53 2.68
CA CYS A 129 12.90 -1.30 2.97
C CYS A 129 12.48 -2.06 4.22
N VAL A 130 12.18 -1.33 5.29
CA VAL A 130 11.56 -1.90 6.50
C VAL A 130 10.06 -2.08 6.27
N LEU A 131 9.49 -3.21 6.68
CA LEU A 131 8.10 -3.60 6.41
C LEU A 131 7.16 -3.21 7.57
N ASN A 132 6.93 -1.91 7.81
CA ASN A 132 6.23 -1.43 9.02
C ASN A 132 5.40 -0.14 8.87
N TRP A 133 4.93 0.18 7.67
CA TRP A 133 4.15 1.39 7.43
C TRP A 133 2.66 1.20 7.76
N VAL A 134 1.96 2.29 8.12
CA VAL A 134 0.59 2.22 8.67
C VAL A 134 -0.49 2.35 7.59
N THR A 135 -0.41 3.36 6.71
CA THR A 135 -1.41 3.55 5.65
C THR A 135 -1.35 2.39 4.67
N SER A 136 -2.47 1.77 4.25
CA SER A 136 -2.56 0.72 3.19
C SER A 136 -1.59 -0.47 3.35
N PRO A 137 -1.45 -1.04 4.57
CA PRO A 137 -0.39 -1.99 4.91
C PRO A 137 -0.42 -3.24 4.01
N LEU A 138 0.69 -3.97 3.95
CA LEU A 138 0.66 -5.27 3.28
C LEU A 138 -0.09 -6.25 4.18
N VAL A 139 -1.04 -6.97 3.60
CA VAL A 139 -1.72 -8.10 4.24
C VAL A 139 -1.03 -9.41 3.87
N PRO A 140 -1.26 -10.51 4.61
CA PRO A 140 -0.72 -11.83 4.26
C PRO A 140 -1.04 -12.23 2.82
N GLY A 141 -0.03 -12.73 2.11
CA GLY A 141 -0.13 -13.13 0.72
C GLY A 141 1.17 -12.90 -0.06
N VAL A 142 1.12 -13.17 -1.37
CA VAL A 142 2.30 -13.07 -2.25
C VAL A 142 2.23 -11.79 -3.07
N TYR A 143 3.35 -11.06 -3.10
CA TYR A 143 3.50 -9.82 -3.84
C TYR A 143 4.65 -9.94 -4.84
N ASN A 144 4.41 -9.51 -6.06
CA ASN A 144 5.46 -9.22 -7.02
C ASN A 144 6.11 -7.91 -6.63
N VAL A 145 7.40 -7.95 -6.30
CA VAL A 145 8.19 -6.78 -5.89
C VAL A 145 9.14 -6.38 -6.99
N SER A 146 9.08 -5.12 -7.37
CA SER A 146 10.03 -4.47 -8.28
C SER A 146 10.65 -3.25 -7.62
N VAL A 147 11.88 -2.91 -8.00
CA VAL A 147 12.62 -1.79 -7.38
C VAL A 147 13.19 -0.89 -8.47
N GLU A 148 13.21 0.41 -8.19
CA GLU A 148 13.91 1.41 -8.99
C GLU A 148 14.71 2.36 -8.09
N ALA A 149 15.74 2.98 -8.65
CA ALA A 149 16.62 3.91 -7.95
C ALA A 149 16.60 5.30 -8.61
N LEU A 150 16.77 6.35 -7.80
CA LEU A 150 16.88 7.74 -8.26
C LEU A 150 18.36 8.14 -8.35
N VAL A 151 18.89 8.25 -9.56
CA VAL A 151 20.27 8.63 -9.85
C VAL A 151 20.28 9.96 -10.61
N ASN A 152 21.05 10.94 -10.14
CA ASN A 152 21.13 12.27 -10.75
C ASN A 152 19.75 12.91 -11.01
N GLY A 153 18.79 12.70 -10.10
CA GLY A 153 17.43 13.22 -10.21
C GLY A 153 16.56 12.54 -11.26
N GLN A 154 16.95 11.38 -11.81
CA GLN A 154 16.15 10.57 -12.72
C GLN A 154 15.95 9.16 -12.16
N TRP A 155 14.71 8.67 -12.21
CA TRP A 155 14.39 7.29 -11.81
C TRP A 155 14.86 6.33 -12.89
N SER A 156 15.50 5.23 -12.49
CA SER A 156 15.90 4.15 -13.39
C SER A 156 14.70 3.47 -14.07
N GLY A 157 13.51 3.59 -13.47
CA GLY A 157 12.40 2.69 -13.78
C GLY A 157 12.60 1.30 -13.16
N PHE A 158 11.52 0.52 -13.13
CA PHE A 158 11.51 -0.86 -12.65
C PHE A 158 12.15 -1.81 -13.68
N CYS A 159 13.47 -1.69 -13.84
CA CYS A 159 14.25 -2.34 -14.89
C CYS A 159 14.80 -3.73 -14.50
N GLY A 160 14.94 -4.00 -13.21
CA GLY A 160 15.44 -5.26 -12.70
C GLY A 160 14.35 -6.31 -12.58
N ASN A 161 14.72 -7.52 -12.20
CA ASN A 161 13.79 -8.65 -12.12
C ASN A 161 12.67 -8.34 -11.12
N VAL A 162 11.45 -8.70 -11.53
CA VAL A 162 10.31 -8.79 -10.63
C VAL A 162 10.50 -10.04 -9.79
N CYS A 163 10.46 -9.87 -8.48
CA CYS A 163 10.69 -10.96 -7.55
C CYS A 163 9.48 -11.18 -6.63
N PRO A 164 9.00 -12.42 -6.44
CA PRO A 164 7.94 -12.69 -5.49
C PRO A 164 8.45 -12.59 -4.04
N LEU A 165 7.62 -12.00 -3.18
CA LEU A 165 7.83 -11.89 -1.75
C LEU A 165 6.55 -12.39 -1.06
N THR A 166 6.71 -13.35 -0.15
CA THR A 166 5.58 -13.83 0.65
C THR A 166 5.52 -13.04 1.95
N ILE A 167 4.43 -12.32 2.15
CA ILE A 167 4.10 -11.70 3.42
C ILE A 167 3.28 -12.67 4.25
N VAL A 168 3.72 -12.89 5.48
CA VAL A 168 2.98 -13.61 6.51
C VAL A 168 2.63 -12.66 7.64
N ASP A 169 1.65 -13.06 8.43
CA ASP A 169 1.40 -12.41 9.70
C ASP A 169 2.68 -12.41 10.56
N PRO A 170 2.86 -11.40 11.43
CA PRO A 170 3.83 -11.54 12.48
C PRO A 170 3.60 -12.86 13.23
N PRO A 171 4.66 -13.67 13.47
CA PRO A 171 4.51 -14.79 14.38
C PRO A 171 3.90 -14.25 15.67
N ALA A 172 2.92 -14.96 16.21
CA ALA A 172 2.28 -14.63 17.48
C ALA A 172 3.35 -14.61 18.59
N PHE A 173 4.00 -13.47 18.75
CA PHE A 173 4.81 -13.16 19.91
C PHE A 173 3.84 -12.71 20.99
N ALA A 174 3.87 -13.39 22.13
CA ALA A 174 3.19 -12.98 23.34
C ALA A 174 3.50 -11.49 23.61
N GLY A 175 2.54 -10.61 23.32
CA GLY A 175 2.68 -9.17 23.47
C GLY A 175 2.64 -8.41 22.14
N ARG A 176 1.47 -7.80 21.91
CA ARG A 176 1.07 -6.93 20.77
C ARG A 176 0.64 -7.69 19.54
N ASP A 177 -0.41 -8.46 19.75
CA ASP A 177 -1.33 -8.86 18.70
C ASP A 177 -2.06 -7.59 18.19
N LEU A 178 -1.74 -7.17 16.97
CA LEU A 178 -2.68 -6.45 16.12
C LEU A 178 -3.11 -7.45 15.04
N SER A 179 -3.65 -8.57 15.47
CA SER A 179 -4.56 -9.33 14.64
C SER A 179 -5.81 -8.48 14.49
N GLU A 180 -6.24 -8.32 13.25
CA GLU A 180 -7.63 -8.05 12.92
C GLU A 180 -8.37 -9.32 13.35
N ALA A 181 -8.60 -9.45 14.66
CA ALA A 181 -9.42 -10.49 15.22
C ALA A 181 -10.79 -10.34 14.56
N ASP A 182 -11.18 -11.41 13.88
CA ASP A 182 -12.55 -11.74 13.51
C ASP A 182 -13.53 -10.94 14.38
N LEU A 183 -14.25 -9.99 13.77
CA LEU A 183 -15.17 -9.03 14.41
C LEU A 183 -16.43 -9.73 14.95
N ASN A 184 -16.28 -10.88 15.60
CA ASN A 184 -17.32 -11.59 16.30
C ASN A 184 -17.19 -11.25 17.77
N GLY A 185 -17.81 -10.15 18.18
CA GLY A 185 -18.06 -9.85 19.59
C GLY A 185 -18.14 -8.38 19.96
N VAL A 186 -17.58 -7.44 19.19
CA VAL A 186 -17.70 -6.00 19.50
C VAL A 186 -18.60 -5.31 18.49
N THR A 187 -19.59 -4.56 18.98
CA THR A 187 -20.45 -3.73 18.14
C THR A 187 -20.62 -2.34 18.73
N LEU A 188 -20.53 -1.31 17.89
CA LEU A 188 -20.70 0.10 18.25
C LEU A 188 -21.80 0.74 17.39
N TRP A 189 -22.79 1.36 18.02
CA TRP A 189 -23.89 2.03 17.31
C TRP A 189 -24.50 3.19 18.12
N PRO A 190 -25.06 4.22 17.46
CA PRO A 190 -25.14 4.42 16.02
C PRO A 190 -23.80 4.87 15.42
N ASN A 191 -23.59 4.57 14.13
CA ASN A 191 -22.50 5.13 13.34
C ASN A 191 -23.09 5.57 11.98
N PRO A 192 -23.16 6.88 11.67
CA PRO A 192 -22.61 8.01 12.42
C PRO A 192 -23.33 8.35 13.73
N VAL A 193 -22.60 8.92 14.68
CA VAL A 193 -23.06 9.40 15.98
C VAL A 193 -23.59 10.83 15.85
N ARG A 194 -24.81 11.09 16.33
CA ARG A 194 -25.46 12.41 16.27
C ARG A 194 -25.78 13.00 17.64
N ASP A 195 -26.16 12.14 18.58
CA ASP A 195 -26.73 12.55 19.87
C ASP A 195 -25.72 12.38 21.01
N GLY A 196 -24.42 12.55 20.72
CA GLY A 196 -23.38 12.54 21.75
C GLY A 196 -23.07 11.20 22.39
N ASN A 197 -23.76 10.13 22.01
CA ASN A 197 -23.71 8.84 22.70
C ASN A 197 -23.53 7.68 21.72
N VAL A 198 -22.68 6.73 22.09
CA VAL A 198 -22.42 5.50 21.34
C VAL A 198 -22.65 4.31 22.25
N ASN A 199 -23.55 3.41 21.87
CA ASN A 199 -23.70 2.13 22.55
C ASN A 199 -22.53 1.23 22.15
N LEU A 200 -21.90 0.64 23.14
CA LEU A 200 -20.83 -0.35 23.03
C LEU A 200 -21.35 -1.67 23.59
N MET A 201 -21.31 -2.70 22.74
CA MET A 201 -21.52 -4.07 23.15
C MET A 201 -20.24 -4.87 22.95
N VAL A 202 -19.90 -5.68 23.94
CA VAL A 202 -18.82 -6.66 23.88
C VAL A 202 -19.38 -8.01 24.31
N GLU A 203 -19.32 -9.02 23.45
CA GLU A 203 -19.80 -10.39 23.65
C GLU A 203 -18.62 -11.38 23.76
N GLY A 204 -18.89 -12.56 24.31
CA GLY A 204 -17.89 -13.63 24.40
C GLY A 204 -16.84 -13.39 25.49
N LEU A 205 -17.18 -12.63 26.53
CA LEU A 205 -16.31 -12.37 27.67
C LEU A 205 -16.19 -13.63 28.53
N THR A 206 -14.96 -13.97 28.92
CA THR A 206 -14.69 -15.05 29.89
C THR A 206 -14.43 -14.48 31.28
N GLU A 207 -14.28 -15.32 32.30
CA GLU A 207 -13.92 -14.88 33.66
C GLU A 207 -12.61 -14.06 33.71
N ALA A 208 -11.73 -14.21 32.72
CA ALA A 208 -10.49 -13.42 32.60
C ALA A 208 -10.69 -12.04 31.93
N ASP A 209 -11.83 -11.81 31.26
CA ASP A 209 -12.09 -10.64 30.41
C ASP A 209 -12.99 -9.60 31.09
N GLN A 210 -13.12 -9.65 32.41
CA GLN A 210 -14.07 -8.83 33.18
C GLN A 210 -13.66 -7.36 33.34
N ARG A 211 -12.42 -7.02 32.97
CA ARG A 211 -11.94 -5.63 32.92
C ARG A 211 -11.75 -5.20 31.48
N ILE A 212 -12.57 -4.24 31.03
CA ILE A 212 -12.64 -3.76 29.65
C ILE A 212 -12.12 -2.32 29.61
N THR A 213 -11.08 -2.07 28.84
CA THR A 213 -10.55 -0.71 28.61
C THR A 213 -10.99 -0.22 27.24
N VAL A 214 -11.43 1.03 27.15
CA VAL A 214 -11.89 1.68 25.92
C VAL A 214 -11.13 2.99 25.78
N ASP A 215 -10.27 3.07 24.76
CA ASP A 215 -9.57 4.29 24.37
C ASP A 215 -10.08 4.78 23.02
N MET A 216 -10.31 6.09 22.87
CA MET A 216 -10.66 6.69 21.58
C MET A 216 -9.60 7.68 21.14
N TYR A 217 -9.28 7.68 19.85
CA TYR A 217 -8.26 8.54 19.23
C TYR A 217 -8.86 9.33 18.07
N ASP A 218 -8.45 10.59 17.93
CA ASP A 218 -8.76 11.40 16.74
C ASP A 218 -7.88 11.00 15.53
N MET A 219 -8.15 11.62 14.37
CA MET A 219 -7.40 11.36 13.13
C MET A 219 -5.90 11.70 13.19
N PHE A 220 -5.47 12.46 14.21
CA PHE A 220 -4.07 12.81 14.44
C PHE A 220 -3.42 11.90 15.49
N GLY A 221 -4.15 10.89 15.99
CA GLY A 221 -3.67 9.94 17.00
C GLY A 221 -3.68 10.48 18.42
N LYS A 222 -4.31 11.64 18.68
CA LYS A 222 -4.48 12.14 20.04
C LYS A 222 -5.59 11.34 20.72
N ARG A 223 -5.30 10.79 21.89
CA ARG A 223 -6.31 10.13 22.73
C ARG A 223 -7.29 11.16 23.29
N VAL A 224 -8.56 11.02 22.92
CA VAL A 224 -9.66 11.93 23.31
C VAL A 224 -10.54 11.34 24.42
N ILE A 225 -10.62 10.01 24.52
CA ILE A 225 -11.34 9.29 25.58
C ILE A 225 -10.45 8.16 26.09
N ALA A 226 -10.49 7.93 27.40
CA ALA A 226 -9.93 6.76 28.06
C ALA A 226 -10.87 6.35 29.20
N GLN A 227 -11.51 5.19 29.07
CA GLN A 227 -12.46 4.66 30.04
C GLN A 227 -12.13 3.21 30.37
N VAL A 228 -12.51 2.80 31.58
CA VAL A 228 -12.37 1.41 32.06
C VAL A 228 -13.71 1.01 32.64
N TYR A 229 -14.22 -0.12 32.17
CA TYR A 229 -15.43 -0.75 32.66
C TYR A 229 -15.07 -2.06 33.33
N GLU A 230 -15.73 -2.33 34.46
CA GLU A 230 -15.73 -3.63 35.09
C GLU A 230 -17.05 -4.32 34.74
N ASN A 231 -16.98 -5.60 34.38
CA ASN A 231 -18.13 -6.42 34.03
C ASN A 231 -18.23 -7.62 34.97
N THR A 232 -19.42 -8.22 35.01
CA THR A 232 -19.62 -9.55 35.59
C THR A 232 -20.54 -10.34 34.66
N GLY A 233 -19.96 -11.13 33.76
CA GLY A 233 -20.70 -11.99 32.84
C GLY A 233 -20.05 -12.17 31.48
N GLU A 234 -20.80 -12.76 30.55
CA GLU A 234 -20.34 -13.11 29.20
C GLU A 234 -20.47 -11.97 28.19
N GLN A 235 -21.12 -10.87 28.58
CA GLN A 235 -21.35 -9.70 27.73
C GLN A 235 -21.29 -8.41 28.55
N LEU A 236 -20.76 -7.35 27.96
CA LEU A 236 -20.82 -5.96 28.46
C LEU A 236 -21.70 -5.15 27.50
N ASN A 237 -22.70 -4.47 28.03
CA ASN A 237 -23.51 -3.49 27.30
C ASN A 237 -23.45 -2.14 28.01
N THR A 238 -22.89 -1.12 27.38
CA THR A 238 -22.71 0.20 27.98
C THR A 238 -22.84 1.32 26.96
N THR A 239 -22.92 2.56 27.44
CA THR A 239 -22.93 3.75 26.60
C THR A 239 -21.64 4.53 26.82
N LEU A 240 -21.00 4.89 25.73
CA LEU A 240 -19.85 5.76 25.66
C LEU A 240 -20.30 7.17 25.27
N GLU A 241 -20.09 8.13 26.18
CA GLU A 241 -20.37 9.54 25.95
C GLU A 241 -19.23 10.17 25.13
N VAL A 242 -19.59 10.73 23.98
CA VAL A 242 -18.70 11.42 23.05
C VAL A 242 -19.08 12.90 22.88
N ASP A 243 -19.94 13.41 23.78
CA ASP A 243 -20.33 14.80 23.81
C ASP A 243 -19.10 15.71 24.00
N GLY A 244 -19.02 16.76 23.16
CA GLY A 244 -17.90 17.69 23.13
C GLY A 244 -16.73 17.29 22.23
N LEU A 245 -16.78 16.12 21.57
CA LEU A 245 -15.85 15.80 20.48
C LEU A 245 -16.22 16.59 19.21
N ALA A 246 -15.21 17.02 18.46
CA ALA A 246 -15.43 17.70 17.18
C ALA A 246 -15.97 16.72 16.14
N ALA A 247 -16.79 17.19 15.20
CA ALA A 247 -17.22 16.40 14.06
C ALA A 247 -16.00 15.83 13.30
N GLY A 248 -15.99 14.52 13.07
CA GLY A 248 -14.81 13.85 12.53
C GLY A 248 -14.84 12.34 12.68
N VAL A 249 -13.77 11.71 12.21
CA VAL A 249 -13.58 10.26 12.29
C VAL A 249 -12.66 9.94 13.47
N TYR A 250 -13.07 8.95 14.26
CA TYR A 250 -12.35 8.50 15.44
C TYR A 250 -12.11 6.99 15.37
N VAL A 251 -11.00 6.57 15.96
CA VAL A 251 -10.65 5.16 16.14
C VAL A 251 -10.87 4.79 17.60
N VAL A 252 -11.68 3.77 17.84
CA VAL A 252 -11.98 3.23 19.16
C VAL A 252 -11.20 1.93 19.33
N HIS A 253 -10.41 1.85 20.38
CA HIS A 253 -9.63 0.69 20.76
C HIS A 253 -10.23 0.11 22.05
N ILE A 254 -10.70 -1.13 22.00
CA ILE A 254 -11.30 -1.84 23.12
C ILE A 254 -10.37 -2.98 23.48
N SER A 255 -9.97 -3.12 24.74
CA SER A 255 -9.14 -4.24 25.20
C SER A 255 -9.77 -4.97 26.39
N THR A 256 -9.86 -6.28 26.31
CA THR A 256 -10.44 -7.18 27.32
C THR A 256 -9.46 -8.30 27.60
N GLY A 257 -8.84 -8.32 28.79
CA GLY A 257 -7.80 -9.30 29.10
C GLY A 257 -6.66 -9.26 28.08
N GLU A 258 -6.51 -10.33 27.30
CA GLU A 258 -5.50 -10.47 26.23
C GLU A 258 -6.01 -10.09 24.83
N ARG A 259 -7.31 -9.82 24.68
CA ARG A 259 -7.93 -9.49 23.38
C ARG A 259 -8.00 -7.97 23.20
N SER A 260 -7.79 -7.51 21.97
CA SER A 260 -8.00 -6.12 21.57
C SER A 260 -8.80 -6.03 20.28
N TYR A 261 -9.72 -5.08 20.22
CA TYR A 261 -10.62 -4.80 19.12
C TYR A 261 -10.44 -3.34 18.70
N THR A 262 -10.54 -3.07 17.40
CA THR A 262 -10.46 -1.71 16.87
C THR A 262 -11.66 -1.43 15.97
N GLU A 263 -12.36 -0.35 16.26
CA GLU A 263 -13.54 0.07 15.53
C GLU A 263 -13.45 1.53 15.09
N ARG A 264 -14.17 1.89 14.03
CA ARG A 264 -14.15 3.25 13.49
C ARG A 264 -15.53 3.88 13.57
N ILE A 265 -15.62 5.02 14.26
CA ILE A 265 -16.87 5.79 14.38
C ILE A 265 -16.75 7.16 13.71
N SER A 266 -17.85 7.65 13.15
CA SER A 266 -17.98 9.01 12.66
C SER A 266 -18.87 9.82 13.60
N VAL A 267 -18.36 10.92 14.15
CA VAL A 267 -19.13 11.89 14.95
C VAL A 267 -19.55 13.05 14.04
N GLN A 268 -20.81 13.47 14.12
CA GLN A 268 -21.41 14.56 13.33
C GLN A 268 -21.80 15.76 14.19
#